data_AF-A0A8E0I8C9-F1
#
_entry.id   AF-A0A8E0I8C9-F1
#
_cell.length_a   1.000
_cell.length_b   1.000
_cell.length_c   1.000
_cell.angle_alpha   90.00
_cell.angle_beta   90.00
_cell.angle_gamma   90.00
#
_symmetry.space_group_name_H-M   'P 1'
#
loop_
_entity.id
_entity.type
_entity.pdbx_description
1 polymer ?
#
loop_
_entity_poly.entity_id
_entity_poly.type
_entity_poly.pdbx_seq_one_letter_code
_entity_poly.pdbx_strand_id
1 'polypeptide(L)'
;MKTMVKTGGIIVLSGLLLAGCGNQAKASTPKTTGQPQLTRLTKQVKSLYADSKYEMPAKQLSEAALTKANTQRDKVYKLRGDLSKAQQKTFKVDQQQLQAAKKIFSVQDTLNVALDKDQVLKDESFKIQAFNNDFTYLQAHKAKFAATIRDKATLLDREVKAVALVKAATTGDPDQTKIDQARDAINAVNVQAFKNKYLPKLDEAIKKLPKDQQADQAKKQSAAGDSQLAAVTQPAASSSQASTASSHPATTAAASGNTNASTSQGQASGNGGSGNSGSGNAQPSTSKVLGVSFISQEAAGAPEGCEAASALEALHYKGHASGMSLASFLRTMPIAANGNPYQGFGGTPYAVVDGVYQSIFPSAFTPWVAGFGGASNISGSSLDGIISQIAAGNPVVAWVTLNYQGPQWHHYDWGNGIDNAHVVTVDGYNGDSMHIVDPENGTYWISKGAFNAAYSYMKFAVAIS
;
A
#
# COMPACT_ATOMS: atom_id res chain seq x y z
N MET A 1 36.76 48.03 41.43
CA MET A 1 37.02 49.35 40.83
C MET A 1 37.71 49.09 39.48
N LYS A 2 37.28 49.51 38.30
CA LYS A 2 36.29 50.48 37.82
C LYS A 2 35.65 49.96 36.54
N THR A 3 34.40 50.33 36.36
CA THR A 3 33.53 50.30 35.18
C THR A 3 33.93 51.31 34.10
N MET A 4 33.58 51.02 32.84
CA MET A 4 33.16 51.92 31.73
C MET A 4 32.94 51.01 30.49
N VAL A 5 31.78 50.82 29.84
CA VAL A 5 30.65 51.69 29.40
C VAL A 5 31.21 52.85 28.55
N LYS A 6 30.89 53.09 27.27
CA LYS A 6 29.62 52.98 26.51
C LYS A 6 29.84 53.32 25.01
N THR A 7 28.85 53.00 24.15
CA THR A 7 28.44 53.66 22.87
C THR A 7 29.41 53.54 21.68
N GLY A 8 29.04 53.18 20.45
CA GLY A 8 27.79 53.35 19.69
C GLY A 8 28.09 54.27 18.51
N GLY A 9 27.86 53.84 17.27
CA GLY A 9 27.98 54.70 16.09
C GLY A 9 28.27 53.98 14.78
N ILE A 10 27.24 53.87 13.95
CA ILE A 10 27.27 53.46 12.54
C ILE A 10 27.94 54.56 11.70
N ILE A 11 28.88 54.21 10.82
CA ILE A 11 29.17 54.97 9.60
C ILE A 11 29.19 53.99 8.42
N VAL A 12 28.35 54.31 7.44
CA VAL A 12 28.26 53.65 6.13
C VAL A 12 29.04 54.51 5.13
N LEU A 13 29.60 53.81 4.13
CA LEU A 13 30.02 54.24 2.79
C LEU A 13 31.47 54.70 2.53
N SER A 14 32.08 53.90 1.64
CA SER A 14 32.88 54.31 0.49
C SER A 14 34.39 54.43 0.64
N GLY A 15 35.06 53.33 0.25
CA GLY A 15 35.99 53.33 -0.88
C GLY A 15 37.28 54.12 -0.74
N LEU A 16 38.36 53.42 -0.38
CA LEU A 16 39.66 53.70 -0.97
C LEU A 16 40.49 52.41 -1.03
N LEU A 17 40.89 52.06 -2.26
CA LEU A 17 41.77 50.94 -2.58
C LEU A 17 43.12 51.11 -1.89
N LEU A 18 43.49 50.14 -1.05
CA LEU A 18 44.88 49.85 -0.72
C LEU A 18 45.16 48.41 -1.15
N ALA A 19 45.96 48.31 -2.21
CA ALA A 19 46.53 47.08 -2.71
C ALA A 19 47.41 46.46 -1.63
N GLY A 20 46.86 45.51 -0.89
CA GLY A 20 47.58 44.57 -0.06
C GLY A 20 47.54 43.20 -0.73
N CYS A 21 48.67 42.75 -1.25
CA CYS A 21 48.88 41.40 -1.76
C CYS A 21 48.53 40.37 -0.68
N GLY A 22 47.36 39.78 -0.80
CA GLY A 22 46.87 38.73 0.07
C GLY A 22 45.85 37.92 -0.69
N ASN A 23 46.34 37.08 -1.60
CA ASN A 23 45.54 36.13 -2.37
C ASN A 23 44.97 35.06 -1.41
N GLN A 24 43.97 35.40 -0.60
CA GLN A 24 43.06 34.39 -0.06
C GLN A 24 42.13 33.99 -1.20
N ALA A 25 42.65 33.08 -2.03
CA ALA A 25 41.82 32.17 -2.76
C ALA A 25 40.83 31.58 -1.74
N LYS A 26 39.54 31.92 -1.89
CA LYS A 26 38.48 31.05 -1.37
C LYS A 26 38.84 29.67 -1.89
N ALA A 27 39.28 28.78 -1.01
CA ALA A 27 39.60 27.41 -1.37
C ALA A 27 38.33 26.80 -1.95
N SER A 28 38.21 26.85 -3.27
CA SER A 28 37.22 26.11 -4.03
C SER A 28 37.55 24.65 -3.76
N THR A 29 36.73 24.01 -2.91
CA THR A 29 36.78 22.57 -2.69
C THR A 29 36.93 21.88 -4.05
N PRO A 30 37.93 21.02 -4.24
CA PRO A 30 38.16 20.37 -5.52
C PRO A 30 36.88 19.69 -6.00
N LYS A 31 36.41 20.05 -7.20
CA LYS A 31 35.21 19.43 -7.79
C LYS A 31 35.52 17.94 -7.98
N THR A 32 34.85 17.10 -7.22
CA THR A 32 34.97 15.65 -7.38
C THR A 32 34.36 15.23 -8.72
N THR A 33 34.88 14.17 -9.30
CA THR A 33 34.37 13.52 -10.54
C THR A 33 32.87 13.24 -10.50
N GLY A 34 32.31 12.99 -9.32
CA GLY A 34 30.88 12.78 -9.11
C GLY A 34 30.02 14.05 -9.18
N GLN A 35 30.55 15.23 -8.86
CA GLN A 35 29.77 16.48 -8.78
C GLN A 35 29.09 16.88 -10.10
N PRO A 36 29.75 16.84 -11.28
CA PRO A 36 29.10 17.12 -12.55
C PRO A 36 27.98 16.12 -12.88
N GLN A 37 28.16 14.84 -12.55
CA GLN A 37 27.16 13.81 -12.80
C GLN A 37 25.94 13.99 -11.91
N LEU A 38 26.13 14.31 -10.63
CA LEU A 38 25.04 14.61 -9.71
C LEU A 38 24.28 15.86 -10.17
N THR A 39 24.99 16.92 -10.57
CA THR A 39 24.35 18.14 -11.11
C THR A 39 23.48 17.83 -12.32
N ARG A 40 23.95 16.94 -13.20
CA ARG A 40 23.18 16.49 -14.37
C ARG A 40 21.95 15.68 -13.95
N LEU A 41 22.08 14.78 -12.97
CA LEU A 41 20.94 14.04 -12.41
C LEU A 41 19.90 14.99 -11.83
N THR A 42 20.31 15.90 -10.94
CA THR A 42 19.39 16.87 -10.31
C THR A 42 18.63 17.67 -11.35
N LYS A 43 19.30 18.09 -12.43
CA LYS A 43 18.65 18.81 -13.55
C LYS A 43 17.63 17.92 -14.27
N GLN A 44 17.98 16.67 -14.54
CA GLN A 44 17.07 15.72 -15.21
C GLN A 44 15.87 15.38 -14.33
N VAL A 45 16.07 15.07 -13.05
CA VAL A 45 15.00 14.82 -12.08
C VAL A 45 14.09 16.04 -11.97
N LYS A 46 14.65 17.24 -11.83
CA LYS A 46 13.85 18.48 -11.78
C LYS A 46 13.03 18.71 -13.06
N SER A 47 13.51 18.27 -14.22
CA SER A 47 12.76 18.37 -15.48
C SER A 47 11.59 17.39 -15.59
N LEU A 48 11.50 16.39 -14.71
CA LEU A 48 10.35 15.47 -14.65
C LEU A 48 9.11 16.10 -13.99
N TYR A 49 9.27 17.29 -13.39
CA TYR A 49 8.25 17.96 -12.61
C TYR A 49 7.94 19.35 -13.17
N ALA A 50 6.69 19.78 -13.04
CA ALA A 50 6.24 21.10 -13.44
C ALA A 50 6.59 22.18 -12.41
N ASP A 51 6.89 21.78 -11.18
CA ASP A 51 7.14 22.68 -10.06
C ASP A 51 8.35 22.26 -9.24
N SER A 52 8.92 23.22 -8.52
CA SER A 52 10.10 22.99 -7.67
C SER A 52 9.81 22.25 -6.37
N LYS A 53 8.54 22.05 -6.01
CA LYS A 53 8.13 21.24 -4.86
C LYS A 53 7.93 19.76 -5.25
N TYR A 54 8.11 19.43 -6.53
CA TYR A 54 7.98 18.08 -7.07
C TYR A 54 6.58 17.49 -6.86
N GLU A 55 5.54 18.32 -6.81
CA GLU A 55 4.18 17.84 -6.54
C GLU A 55 3.45 17.42 -7.80
N MET A 56 3.74 18.08 -8.93
CA MET A 56 3.05 17.89 -10.20
C MET A 56 4.05 17.41 -11.27
N PRO A 57 3.66 16.43 -12.11
CA PRO A 57 4.51 15.99 -13.21
C PRO A 57 4.69 17.10 -14.24
N ALA A 58 5.83 17.09 -14.92
CA ALA A 58 6.01 17.88 -16.12
C ALA A 58 5.03 17.42 -17.21
N LYS A 59 4.56 18.35 -18.03
CA LYS A 59 3.65 18.06 -19.15
C LYS A 59 4.21 16.99 -20.12
N GLN A 60 5.54 16.88 -20.19
CA GLN A 60 6.25 15.94 -21.07
C GLN A 60 6.89 14.77 -20.29
N LEU A 61 6.36 14.43 -19.10
CA LEU A 61 6.80 13.23 -18.40
C LEU A 61 6.58 12.01 -19.31
N SER A 62 7.65 11.30 -19.61
CA SER A 62 7.68 10.21 -20.57
C SER A 62 8.64 9.14 -20.12
N GLU A 63 8.44 7.92 -20.62
CA GLU A 63 9.34 6.80 -20.39
C GLU A 63 10.77 7.14 -20.79
N ALA A 64 10.97 7.82 -21.94
CA ALA A 64 12.30 8.25 -22.38
C ALA A 64 12.98 9.22 -21.38
N ALA A 65 12.23 10.16 -20.81
CA ALA A 65 12.76 11.08 -19.80
C ALA A 65 13.11 10.35 -18.49
N LEU A 66 12.27 9.40 -18.07
CA LEU A 66 12.52 8.55 -16.91
C LEU A 66 13.75 7.67 -17.09
N THR A 67 13.88 7.00 -18.24
CA THR A 67 15.04 6.17 -18.60
C THR A 67 16.31 7.01 -18.60
N LYS A 68 16.29 8.19 -19.20
CA LYS A 68 17.45 9.10 -19.21
C LYS A 68 17.89 9.49 -17.80
N ALA A 69 16.94 9.86 -16.93
CA ALA A 69 17.22 10.18 -15.53
C ALA A 69 17.73 8.97 -14.74
N ASN A 70 17.17 7.78 -15.00
CA ASN A 70 17.59 6.53 -14.37
C ASN A 70 19.00 6.12 -14.77
N THR A 71 19.34 6.16 -16.06
CA THR A 71 20.72 5.92 -16.54
C THR A 71 21.70 6.91 -15.93
N GLN A 72 21.31 8.17 -15.76
CA GLN A 72 22.15 9.16 -15.11
C GLN A 72 22.30 8.90 -13.61
N ARG A 73 21.23 8.47 -12.93
CA ARG A 73 21.28 8.02 -11.53
C ARG A 73 22.31 6.92 -11.36
N ASP A 74 22.32 5.92 -12.25
CA ASP A 74 23.26 4.80 -12.18
C ASP A 74 24.72 5.24 -12.32
N LYS A 75 24.98 6.26 -13.17
CA LYS A 75 26.30 6.87 -13.29
C LYS A 75 26.72 7.57 -12.00
N VAL A 76 25.83 8.33 -11.37
CA VAL A 76 26.09 9.00 -10.09
C VAL A 76 26.30 7.97 -8.98
N TYR A 77 25.52 6.91 -8.98
CA TYR A 77 25.60 5.82 -8.02
C TYR A 77 26.99 5.14 -8.02
N LYS A 78 27.56 4.91 -9.21
CA LYS A 78 28.94 4.38 -9.37
C LYS A 78 30.01 5.31 -8.79
N LEU A 79 29.74 6.62 -8.76
CA LEU A 79 30.66 7.66 -8.26
C LEU A 79 30.31 8.13 -6.84
N ARG A 80 29.38 7.45 -6.14
CA ARG A 80 28.85 7.93 -4.84
C ARG A 80 29.92 8.05 -3.74
N GLY A 81 30.98 7.25 -3.83
CA GLY A 81 32.14 7.31 -2.93
C GLY A 81 32.90 8.64 -3.03
N ASP A 82 32.86 9.29 -4.20
CA ASP A 82 33.50 10.58 -4.47
C ASP A 82 32.59 11.76 -4.08
N LEU A 83 31.38 11.51 -3.59
CA LEU A 83 30.45 12.56 -3.20
C LEU A 83 30.65 12.95 -1.74
N SER A 84 30.71 14.25 -1.47
CA SER A 84 30.58 14.79 -0.12
C SER A 84 29.24 14.41 0.52
N LYS A 85 29.14 14.47 1.85
CA LYS A 85 27.89 14.20 2.58
C LYS A 85 26.70 15.03 2.08
N ALA A 86 26.94 16.31 1.75
CA ALA A 86 25.90 17.19 1.19
C ALA A 86 25.43 16.70 -0.19
N GLN A 87 26.37 16.27 -1.04
CA GLN A 87 26.06 15.71 -2.36
C GLN A 87 25.34 14.36 -2.28
N GLN A 88 25.72 13.49 -1.34
CA GLN A 88 25.01 12.23 -1.10
C GLN A 88 23.56 12.49 -0.64
N LYS A 89 23.33 13.50 0.20
CA LYS A 89 21.98 13.92 0.58
C LYS A 89 21.17 14.40 -0.63
N THR A 90 21.75 15.23 -1.49
CA THR A 90 21.10 15.64 -2.75
C THR A 90 20.80 14.45 -3.64
N PHE A 91 21.74 13.51 -3.77
CA PHE A 91 21.56 12.31 -4.57
C PHE A 91 20.39 11.45 -4.07
N LYS A 92 20.28 11.24 -2.76
CA LYS A 92 19.14 10.56 -2.13
C LYS A 92 17.81 11.26 -2.43
N VAL A 93 17.76 12.59 -2.33
CA VAL A 93 16.54 13.35 -2.69
C VAL A 93 16.20 13.13 -4.16
N ASP A 94 17.18 13.20 -5.05
CA ASP A 94 16.98 12.96 -6.49
C ASP A 94 16.48 11.52 -6.77
N GLN A 95 16.97 10.51 -6.04
CA GLN A 95 16.47 9.13 -6.13
C GLN A 95 15.00 9.05 -5.73
N GLN A 96 14.63 9.65 -4.59
CA GLN A 96 13.24 9.67 -4.12
C GLN A 96 12.30 10.37 -5.11
N GLN A 97 12.72 11.50 -5.68
CA GLN A 97 11.91 12.19 -6.68
C GLN A 97 11.87 11.43 -8.01
N LEU A 98 12.93 10.72 -8.41
CA LEU A 98 12.87 9.86 -9.58
C LEU A 98 11.88 8.70 -9.39
N GLN A 99 11.88 8.05 -8.22
CA GLN A 99 10.92 6.98 -7.92
C GLN A 99 9.48 7.49 -7.92
N ALA A 100 9.21 8.63 -7.29
CA ALA A 100 7.88 9.22 -7.33
C ALA A 100 7.44 9.59 -8.77
N ALA A 101 8.36 10.06 -9.62
CA ALA A 101 8.05 10.35 -11.02
C ALA A 101 7.70 9.09 -11.83
N LYS A 102 8.39 7.96 -11.57
CA LYS A 102 8.04 6.66 -12.18
C LYS A 102 6.64 6.21 -11.78
N LYS A 103 6.28 6.33 -10.50
CA LYS A 103 4.94 6.00 -9.99
C LYS A 103 3.87 6.91 -10.60
N ILE A 104 4.15 8.22 -10.69
CA ILE A 104 3.26 9.18 -11.39
C ILE A 104 3.03 8.77 -12.86
N PHE A 105 4.07 8.34 -13.57
CA PHE A 105 3.95 7.87 -14.95
C PHE A 105 3.15 6.57 -15.03
N SER A 106 3.47 5.58 -14.19
CA SER A 106 2.78 4.29 -14.09
C SER A 106 1.27 4.43 -13.92
N VAL A 107 0.82 5.26 -12.95
CA VAL A 107 -0.62 5.45 -12.73
C VAL A 107 -1.29 6.23 -13.86
N GLN A 108 -0.60 7.19 -14.50
CA GLN A 108 -1.16 7.90 -15.65
C GLN A 108 -1.31 6.97 -16.86
N ASP A 109 -0.27 6.20 -17.17
CA ASP A 109 -0.28 5.25 -18.28
C ASP A 109 -1.38 4.21 -18.07
N THR A 110 -1.46 3.65 -16.86
CA THR A 110 -2.52 2.71 -16.48
C THR A 110 -3.91 3.32 -16.67
N LEU A 111 -4.17 4.54 -16.19
CA LEU A 111 -5.49 5.17 -16.36
C LEU A 111 -5.82 5.46 -17.82
N ASN A 112 -4.82 5.79 -18.65
CA ASN A 112 -5.01 6.03 -20.08
C ASN A 112 -5.29 4.74 -20.86
N VAL A 113 -4.74 3.61 -20.42
CA VAL A 113 -4.87 2.33 -21.11
C VAL A 113 -6.07 1.52 -20.60
N ALA A 114 -6.31 1.48 -19.29
CA ALA A 114 -7.28 0.60 -18.65
C ALA A 114 -8.74 0.96 -18.98
N LEU A 115 -9.05 2.25 -19.06
CA LEU A 115 -10.39 2.75 -19.37
C LEU A 115 -10.49 3.11 -20.85
N ASP A 116 -11.64 2.83 -21.47
CA ASP A 116 -11.96 3.30 -22.81
C ASP A 116 -12.52 4.72 -22.82
N LYS A 117 -12.94 5.17 -24.01
CA LYS A 117 -13.54 6.51 -24.21
C LYS A 117 -14.84 6.70 -23.41
N ASP A 118 -15.52 5.62 -23.09
CA ASP A 118 -16.76 5.60 -22.33
C ASP A 118 -16.50 5.40 -20.83
N GLN A 119 -15.22 5.44 -20.43
CA GLN A 119 -14.70 5.21 -19.08
C GLN A 119 -14.98 3.81 -18.55
N VAL A 120 -15.08 2.82 -19.44
CA VAL A 120 -15.30 1.42 -19.08
C VAL A 120 -14.00 0.64 -19.18
N LEU A 121 -13.78 -0.28 -18.24
CA LEU A 121 -12.66 -1.19 -18.20
C LEU A 121 -12.60 -2.05 -19.48
N LYS A 122 -11.48 -1.94 -20.19
CA LYS A 122 -11.23 -2.69 -21.44
C LYS A 122 -10.93 -4.16 -21.18
N ASP A 123 -10.02 -4.41 -20.24
CA ASP A 123 -9.54 -5.74 -19.90
C ASP A 123 -10.17 -6.22 -18.59
N GLU A 124 -11.11 -7.16 -18.69
CA GLU A 124 -11.79 -7.76 -17.53
C GLU A 124 -10.85 -8.59 -16.64
N SER A 125 -9.63 -8.89 -17.11
CA SER A 125 -8.60 -9.59 -16.34
C SER A 125 -7.62 -8.65 -15.63
N PHE A 126 -7.80 -7.34 -15.79
CA PHE A 126 -6.92 -6.30 -15.27
C PHE A 126 -6.64 -6.45 -13.76
N LYS A 127 -5.36 -6.32 -13.40
CA LYS A 127 -4.87 -6.48 -12.03
C LYS A 127 -4.61 -5.10 -11.40
N ILE A 128 -5.52 -4.67 -10.55
CA ILE A 128 -5.46 -3.32 -9.97
C ILE A 128 -4.43 -3.15 -8.85
N GLN A 129 -3.81 -4.22 -8.35
CA GLN A 129 -2.93 -4.17 -7.17
C GLN A 129 -1.74 -3.22 -7.38
N ALA A 130 -1.05 -3.34 -8.52
CA ALA A 130 0.10 -2.48 -8.83
C ALA A 130 -0.32 -0.99 -8.89
N PHE A 131 -1.46 -0.72 -9.53
CA PHE A 131 -2.04 0.63 -9.59
C PHE A 131 -2.39 1.17 -8.20
N ASN A 132 -3.06 0.38 -7.35
CA ASN A 132 -3.44 0.79 -6.01
C ASN A 132 -2.24 1.05 -5.10
N ASN A 133 -1.18 0.24 -5.22
CA ASN A 133 0.06 0.43 -4.47
C ASN A 133 0.75 1.75 -4.88
N ASP A 134 0.90 1.99 -6.18
CA ASP A 134 1.46 3.25 -6.69
C ASP A 134 0.58 4.44 -6.31
N PHE A 135 -0.74 4.33 -6.42
CA PHE A 135 -1.65 5.43 -6.06
C PHE A 135 -1.62 5.74 -4.56
N THR A 136 -1.55 4.74 -3.69
CA THR A 136 -1.42 4.91 -2.24
C THR A 136 -0.12 5.63 -1.88
N TYR A 137 1.00 5.23 -2.50
CA TYR A 137 2.26 5.95 -2.37
C TYR A 137 2.11 7.43 -2.76
N LEU A 138 1.44 7.71 -3.88
CA LEU A 138 1.25 9.08 -4.36
C LEU A 138 0.32 9.90 -3.47
N GLN A 139 -0.67 9.29 -2.81
CA GLN A 139 -1.48 9.97 -1.80
C GLN A 139 -0.62 10.47 -0.63
N ALA A 140 0.36 9.68 -0.19
CA ALA A 140 1.26 10.04 0.90
C ALA A 140 2.35 11.06 0.50
N HIS A 141 2.85 10.98 -0.74
CA HIS A 141 4.09 11.67 -1.13
C HIS A 141 3.93 12.72 -2.24
N LYS A 142 2.78 12.75 -2.91
CA LYS A 142 2.46 13.61 -4.08
C LYS A 142 0.97 13.99 -4.05
N ALA A 143 0.53 14.51 -2.91
CA ALA A 143 -0.89 14.70 -2.59
C ALA A 143 -1.63 15.56 -3.62
N LYS A 144 -0.98 16.58 -4.20
CA LYS A 144 -1.62 17.41 -5.23
C LYS A 144 -1.90 16.63 -6.49
N PHE A 145 -0.91 15.90 -6.99
CA PHE A 145 -1.10 15.04 -8.16
C PHE A 145 -2.14 13.96 -7.87
N ALA A 146 -2.05 13.27 -6.72
CA ALA A 146 -3.00 12.23 -6.35
C ALA A 146 -4.44 12.75 -6.29
N ALA A 147 -4.66 13.99 -5.84
CA ALA A 147 -5.97 14.63 -5.86
C ALA A 147 -6.52 14.79 -7.29
N THR A 148 -5.67 15.08 -8.29
CA THR A 148 -6.12 15.27 -9.68
C THR A 148 -6.62 14.00 -10.36
N ILE A 149 -6.18 12.82 -9.91
CA ILE A 149 -6.56 11.53 -10.50
C ILE A 149 -7.49 10.70 -9.61
N ARG A 150 -7.86 11.22 -8.43
CA ARG A 150 -8.62 10.48 -7.39
C ARG A 150 -9.91 9.88 -7.93
N ASP A 151 -10.67 10.65 -8.68
CA ASP A 151 -11.98 10.20 -9.17
C ASP A 151 -11.82 9.06 -10.19
N LYS A 152 -10.84 9.19 -11.09
CA LYS A 152 -10.51 8.12 -12.07
C LYS A 152 -9.96 6.87 -11.39
N ALA A 153 -9.10 7.02 -10.38
CA ALA A 153 -8.58 5.91 -9.59
C ALA A 153 -9.71 5.17 -8.85
N THR A 154 -10.63 5.93 -8.25
CA THR A 154 -11.81 5.38 -7.56
C THR A 154 -12.74 4.67 -8.53
N LEU A 155 -12.96 5.25 -9.71
CA LEU A 155 -13.76 4.61 -10.75
C LEU A 155 -13.14 3.28 -11.18
N LEU A 156 -11.85 3.26 -11.54
CA LEU A 156 -11.14 2.04 -11.93
C LEU A 156 -11.24 0.95 -10.85
N ASP A 157 -11.08 1.30 -9.57
CA ASP A 157 -11.24 0.37 -8.44
C ASP A 157 -12.64 -0.21 -8.32
N ARG A 158 -13.68 0.63 -8.48
CA ARG A 158 -15.07 0.15 -8.47
C ARG A 158 -15.36 -0.76 -9.65
N GLU A 159 -14.89 -0.42 -10.85
CA GLU A 159 -15.11 -1.24 -12.04
C GLU A 159 -14.45 -2.60 -11.93
N VAL A 160 -13.19 -2.66 -11.50
CA VAL A 160 -12.47 -3.94 -11.31
C VAL A 160 -13.18 -4.83 -10.28
N LYS A 161 -13.63 -4.25 -9.16
CA LYS A 161 -14.41 -4.98 -8.14
C LYS A 161 -15.74 -5.48 -8.68
N ALA A 162 -16.49 -4.63 -9.40
CA ALA A 162 -17.76 -5.00 -10.00
C ALA A 162 -17.59 -6.11 -11.05
N VAL A 163 -16.58 -6.03 -11.92
CA VAL A 163 -16.27 -7.07 -12.91
C VAL A 163 -15.94 -8.41 -12.24
N ALA A 164 -15.16 -8.39 -11.16
CA ALA A 164 -14.84 -9.60 -10.40
C ALA A 164 -16.09 -10.26 -9.80
N LEU A 165 -17.01 -9.47 -9.25
CA LEU A 165 -18.28 -9.96 -8.70
C LEU A 165 -19.22 -10.47 -9.78
N VAL A 166 -19.31 -9.79 -10.93
CA VAL A 166 -20.08 -10.29 -12.09
C VAL A 166 -19.54 -11.63 -12.57
N LYS A 167 -18.21 -11.78 -12.66
CA LYS A 167 -17.58 -13.05 -13.02
C LYS A 167 -17.93 -14.15 -12.01
N ALA A 168 -17.91 -13.85 -10.72
CA ALA A 168 -18.30 -14.80 -9.67
C ALA A 168 -19.79 -15.19 -9.73
N ALA A 169 -20.67 -14.25 -10.07
CA ALA A 169 -22.12 -14.48 -10.18
C ALA A 169 -22.53 -15.24 -11.46
N THR A 170 -21.70 -15.18 -12.51
CA THR A 170 -21.99 -15.79 -13.82
C THR A 170 -21.27 -17.11 -14.06
N THR A 171 -20.41 -17.55 -13.13
CA THR A 171 -19.63 -18.79 -13.23
C THR A 171 -20.10 -19.83 -12.21
N GLY A 172 -20.36 -21.05 -12.67
CA GLY A 172 -20.80 -22.17 -11.82
C GLY A 172 -22.29 -22.16 -11.54
N ASP A 173 -22.68 -22.75 -10.41
CA ASP A 173 -24.08 -22.85 -10.00
C ASP A 173 -24.66 -21.47 -9.65
N PRO A 174 -25.92 -21.21 -10.02
CA PRO A 174 -26.57 -19.93 -9.78
C PRO A 174 -26.74 -19.68 -8.27
N ASP A 175 -26.28 -18.52 -7.82
CA ASP A 175 -26.26 -18.13 -6.41
C ASP A 175 -26.82 -16.72 -6.25
N GLN A 176 -27.94 -16.63 -5.53
CA GLN A 176 -28.67 -15.40 -5.26
C GLN A 176 -27.80 -14.32 -4.57
N THR A 177 -26.93 -14.71 -3.64
CA THR A 177 -26.08 -13.78 -2.88
C THR A 177 -25.02 -13.16 -3.79
N LYS A 178 -24.41 -13.98 -4.66
CA LYS A 178 -23.40 -13.48 -5.61
C LYS A 178 -24.01 -12.52 -6.63
N ILE A 179 -25.23 -12.81 -7.10
CA ILE A 179 -25.97 -11.94 -8.03
C ILE A 179 -26.30 -10.60 -7.36
N ASP A 180 -26.76 -10.63 -6.11
CA ASP A 180 -27.08 -9.41 -5.36
C ASP A 180 -25.82 -8.55 -5.14
N GLN A 181 -24.70 -9.15 -4.72
CA GLN A 181 -23.42 -8.46 -4.56
C GLN A 181 -22.91 -7.85 -5.88
N ALA A 182 -23.02 -8.60 -6.99
CA ALA A 182 -22.61 -8.11 -8.30
C ALA A 182 -23.47 -6.93 -8.76
N ARG A 183 -24.79 -6.99 -8.54
CA ARG A 183 -25.71 -5.90 -8.88
C ARG A 183 -25.42 -4.65 -8.07
N ASP A 184 -25.24 -4.76 -6.76
CA ASP A 184 -24.91 -3.63 -5.90
C ASP A 184 -23.60 -2.96 -6.34
N ALA A 185 -22.61 -3.77 -6.70
CA ALA A 185 -21.33 -3.27 -7.21
C ALA A 185 -21.47 -2.56 -8.57
N ILE A 186 -22.25 -3.09 -9.51
CA ILE A 186 -22.56 -2.41 -10.78
C ILE A 186 -23.27 -1.08 -10.53
N ASN A 187 -24.24 -1.06 -9.62
CA ASN A 187 -25.01 0.16 -9.32
C ASN A 187 -24.17 1.25 -8.66
N ALA A 188 -23.15 0.86 -7.89
CA ALA A 188 -22.16 1.77 -7.30
C ALA A 188 -21.17 2.37 -8.32
N VAL A 189 -21.06 1.78 -9.52
CA VAL A 189 -20.31 2.36 -10.65
C VAL A 189 -21.21 3.38 -11.35
N ASN A 190 -20.88 4.67 -11.23
CA ASN A 190 -21.64 5.77 -11.82
C ASN A 190 -21.28 6.01 -13.31
N VAL A 191 -21.27 4.95 -14.10
CA VAL A 191 -20.98 4.99 -15.55
C VAL A 191 -22.06 4.20 -16.29
N GLN A 192 -22.86 4.89 -17.10
CA GLN A 192 -24.00 4.26 -17.79
C GLN A 192 -23.55 3.16 -18.76
N ALA A 193 -22.44 3.37 -19.48
CA ALA A 193 -21.89 2.37 -20.38
C ALA A 193 -21.47 1.09 -19.64
N PHE A 194 -20.93 1.22 -18.44
CA PHE A 194 -20.60 0.07 -17.57
C PHE A 194 -21.87 -0.71 -17.19
N LYS A 195 -22.91 0.00 -16.73
CA LYS A 195 -24.20 -0.63 -16.38
C LYS A 195 -24.81 -1.38 -17.57
N ASN A 196 -24.87 -0.74 -18.73
CA ASN A 196 -25.40 -1.34 -19.96
C ASN A 196 -24.61 -2.58 -20.41
N LYS A 197 -23.30 -2.64 -20.11
CA LYS A 197 -22.43 -3.78 -20.46
C LYS A 197 -22.63 -4.98 -19.52
N TYR A 198 -22.88 -4.75 -18.23
CA TYR A 198 -22.83 -5.79 -17.20
C TYR A 198 -24.18 -6.22 -16.62
N LEU A 199 -25.20 -5.35 -16.60
CA LEU A 199 -26.53 -5.74 -16.12
C LEU A 199 -27.15 -6.90 -16.93
N PRO A 200 -27.11 -6.89 -18.29
CA PRO A 200 -27.67 -8.01 -19.06
C PRO A 200 -26.98 -9.35 -18.79
N LYS A 201 -25.69 -9.34 -18.41
CA LYS A 201 -24.97 -10.58 -18.04
C LYS A 201 -25.53 -11.19 -16.75
N LEU A 202 -25.98 -10.35 -15.80
CA LEU A 202 -26.64 -10.81 -14.58
C LEU A 202 -28.06 -11.33 -14.84
N ASP A 203 -28.78 -10.74 -15.78
CA ASP A 203 -30.13 -11.21 -16.14
C ASP A 203 -30.10 -12.65 -16.68
N GLU A 204 -29.09 -13.01 -17.45
CA GLU A 204 -28.88 -14.40 -17.89
C GLU A 204 -28.53 -15.35 -16.74
N ALA A 205 -27.83 -14.87 -15.70
CA ALA A 205 -27.58 -15.66 -14.50
C ALA A 205 -28.87 -15.85 -13.66
N ILE A 206 -29.71 -14.82 -13.57
CA ILE A 206 -30.99 -14.87 -12.84
C ILE A 206 -31.95 -15.87 -13.45
N LYS A 207 -32.00 -15.99 -14.78
CA LYS A 207 -32.85 -16.99 -15.47
C LYS A 207 -32.54 -18.44 -15.05
N LYS A 208 -31.35 -18.70 -14.50
CA LYS A 208 -30.94 -20.02 -14.02
C LYS A 208 -31.32 -20.28 -12.56
N LEU A 209 -31.76 -19.27 -11.80
CA LEU A 209 -32.19 -19.43 -10.41
C LEU A 209 -33.53 -20.20 -10.30
N PRO A 210 -33.85 -20.78 -9.13
CA PRO A 210 -35.20 -21.21 -8.78
C PRO A 210 -36.26 -20.10 -8.99
N LYS A 211 -37.49 -20.47 -9.38
CA LYS A 211 -38.55 -19.50 -9.76
C LYS A 211 -38.95 -18.53 -8.64
N ASP A 212 -38.93 -18.99 -7.40
CA ASP A 212 -39.13 -18.19 -6.19
C ASP A 212 -38.06 -17.10 -6.06
N GLN A 213 -36.80 -17.46 -6.28
CA GLN A 213 -35.67 -16.51 -6.24
C GLN A 213 -35.68 -15.54 -7.44
N GLN A 214 -36.13 -15.98 -8.61
CA GLN A 214 -36.35 -15.09 -9.76
C GLN A 214 -37.39 -14.01 -9.46
N ALA A 215 -38.49 -14.36 -8.78
CA ALA A 215 -39.53 -13.39 -8.40
C ALA A 215 -39.01 -12.35 -7.40
N ASP A 216 -38.15 -12.76 -6.46
CA ASP A 216 -37.52 -11.83 -5.52
C ASP A 216 -36.48 -10.93 -6.20
N GLN A 217 -35.76 -11.45 -7.21
CA GLN A 217 -34.89 -10.64 -8.06
C GLN A 217 -35.66 -9.57 -8.85
N ALA A 218 -36.81 -9.93 -9.44
CA ALA A 218 -37.64 -8.99 -10.19
C ALA A 218 -38.15 -7.84 -9.30
N LYS A 219 -38.52 -8.12 -8.04
CA LYS A 219 -38.88 -7.08 -7.07
C LYS A 219 -37.70 -6.14 -6.79
N LYS A 220 -36.50 -6.67 -6.57
CA LYS A 220 -35.29 -5.86 -6.34
C LYS A 220 -34.91 -5.00 -7.55
N GLN A 221 -35.03 -5.52 -8.78
CA GLN A 221 -34.80 -4.76 -10.01
C GLN A 221 -35.74 -3.55 -10.11
N SER A 222 -37.02 -3.76 -9.83
CA SER A 222 -38.02 -2.69 -9.86
C SER A 222 -37.74 -1.59 -8.83
N ALA A 223 -37.28 -1.96 -7.63
CA ALA A 223 -36.92 -1.01 -6.57
C ALA A 223 -35.64 -0.21 -6.89
N ALA A 224 -34.71 -0.79 -7.67
CA ALA A 224 -33.48 -0.14 -8.11
C ALA A 224 -33.67 0.80 -9.31
N GLY A 225 -34.89 0.90 -9.87
CA GLY A 225 -35.18 1.69 -11.06
C GLY A 225 -34.67 1.06 -12.37
N ASP A 226 -34.35 -0.23 -12.35
CA ASP A 226 -33.70 -0.96 -13.44
C ASP A 226 -34.77 -1.61 -14.33
N SER A 227 -35.23 -0.89 -15.36
CA SER A 227 -36.36 -1.31 -16.21
C SER A 227 -35.93 -2.21 -17.38
N GLN A 228 -35.22 -3.30 -17.09
CA GLN A 228 -34.91 -4.33 -18.09
C GLN A 228 -35.34 -5.73 -17.61
N LEU A 229 -36.65 -5.96 -17.50
CA LEU A 229 -37.38 -7.16 -18.01
C LEU A 229 -38.88 -7.10 -17.62
N ALA A 230 -39.64 -6.18 -18.22
CA ALA A 230 -41.09 -6.27 -18.22
C ALA A 230 -41.55 -7.26 -19.32
N ALA A 231 -41.19 -8.56 -19.22
CA ALA A 231 -41.65 -9.55 -20.20
C ALA A 231 -41.74 -11.01 -19.72
N VAL A 232 -41.18 -11.38 -18.55
CA VAL A 232 -41.19 -12.79 -18.09
C VAL A 232 -42.00 -12.91 -16.80
N THR A 233 -43.26 -12.50 -16.84
CA THR A 233 -44.33 -12.97 -15.93
C THR A 233 -45.68 -12.45 -16.43
N GLN A 234 -46.17 -13.04 -17.53
CA GLN A 234 -47.61 -13.11 -17.72
C GLN A 234 -48.08 -14.51 -17.32
N PRO A 235 -48.94 -14.66 -16.30
CA PRO A 235 -49.85 -15.78 -16.24
C PRO A 235 -50.88 -15.60 -17.36
N ALA A 236 -51.12 -16.66 -18.14
CA ALA A 236 -52.19 -16.68 -19.11
C ALA A 236 -53.55 -16.52 -18.43
N ALA A 237 -54.24 -15.40 -18.69
CA ALA A 237 -55.68 -15.30 -18.59
C ALA A 237 -56.18 -14.15 -19.48
N SER A 238 -57.03 -14.51 -20.44
CA SER A 238 -57.58 -13.64 -21.48
C SER A 238 -58.47 -12.51 -20.93
N SER A 239 -58.27 -11.33 -21.54
CA SER A 239 -59.24 -10.30 -21.93
C SER A 239 -60.63 -10.23 -21.26
N SER A 240 -60.95 -9.09 -20.62
CA SER A 240 -61.96 -8.14 -21.15
C SER A 240 -62.04 -6.82 -20.35
N GLN A 241 -61.87 -5.74 -21.09
CA GLN A 241 -62.40 -4.37 -21.00
C GLN A 241 -62.99 -3.78 -19.69
N ALA A 242 -62.43 -2.58 -19.39
CA ALA A 242 -63.10 -1.28 -19.27
C ALA A 242 -63.68 -0.79 -17.92
N SER A 243 -62.96 0.21 -17.39
CA SER A 243 -63.40 1.56 -16.98
C SER A 243 -64.33 1.81 -15.77
N THR A 244 -63.80 2.70 -14.91
CA THR A 244 -64.42 3.85 -14.20
C THR A 244 -65.02 3.70 -12.79
N ALA A 245 -64.69 4.75 -12.01
CA ALA A 245 -65.44 5.43 -10.94
C ALA A 245 -65.13 5.10 -9.46
N SER A 246 -64.37 6.03 -8.87
CA SER A 246 -64.76 6.90 -7.75
C SER A 246 -65.19 6.35 -6.37
N SER A 247 -64.71 7.07 -5.36
CA SER A 247 -65.30 7.36 -4.04
C SER A 247 -64.97 6.45 -2.82
N HIS A 248 -64.10 6.98 -1.95
CA HIS A 248 -64.20 6.95 -0.48
C HIS A 248 -65.55 7.59 -0.01
N PRO A 249 -65.96 7.55 1.29
CA PRO A 249 -65.29 7.01 2.49
C PRO A 249 -66.22 6.24 3.46
N ALA A 250 -65.64 5.79 4.59
CA ALA A 250 -66.15 5.97 5.96
C ALA A 250 -66.15 4.69 6.81
N THR A 251 -65.37 4.71 7.90
CA THR A 251 -65.71 3.98 9.13
C THR A 251 -65.40 4.88 10.33
N THR A 252 -66.44 5.08 11.15
CA THR A 252 -66.41 5.77 12.45
C THR A 252 -66.88 4.80 13.54
N ALA A 253 -66.26 4.96 14.72
CA ALA A 253 -66.77 4.71 16.08
C ALA A 253 -66.98 3.23 16.52
N ALA A 254 -66.21 2.75 17.51
CA ALA A 254 -66.42 2.85 18.98
C ALA A 254 -67.35 1.73 19.47
N ALA A 255 -67.27 1.07 20.63
CA ALA A 255 -66.50 1.12 21.89
C ALA A 255 -66.46 -0.35 22.41
N SER A 256 -65.90 -0.80 23.54
CA SER A 256 -65.89 -0.27 24.90
C SER A 256 -65.20 -1.29 25.84
N GLY A 257 -64.73 -0.82 27.01
CA GLY A 257 -64.34 -1.62 28.19
C GLY A 257 -62.82 -1.73 28.40
N ASN A 258 -62.13 -0.82 29.11
CA ASN A 258 -62.14 -0.57 30.57
C ASN A 258 -61.90 -1.89 31.36
N THR A 259 -60.86 -2.10 32.18
CA THR A 259 -60.25 -1.29 33.25
C THR A 259 -58.91 -1.92 33.66
N ASN A 260 -57.82 -1.15 33.83
CA ASN A 260 -57.23 -0.70 35.13
C ASN A 260 -56.43 -1.82 35.85
N ALA A 261 -55.25 -1.64 36.45
CA ALA A 261 -54.41 -0.51 36.80
C ALA A 261 -52.96 -1.08 36.94
N SER A 262 -51.89 -0.34 36.60
CA SER A 262 -51.12 0.56 37.49
C SER A 262 -50.50 -0.22 38.66
N THR A 263 -49.21 -0.19 38.97
CA THR A 263 -48.23 0.90 39.20
C THR A 263 -47.00 0.17 39.80
N SER A 264 -45.75 0.62 39.89
CA SER A 264 -45.09 1.92 39.72
C SER A 264 -43.56 1.71 39.81
N GLN A 265 -42.88 2.64 39.15
CA GLN A 265 -41.50 3.13 39.23
C GLN A 265 -40.70 2.94 40.55
N GLY A 266 -39.37 2.94 40.40
CA GLY A 266 -38.42 3.30 41.46
C GLY A 266 -36.96 3.29 41.01
N GLN A 267 -36.33 4.47 40.97
CA GLN A 267 -34.91 4.73 40.67
C GLN A 267 -33.98 4.48 41.88
N ALA A 268 -32.69 4.30 41.56
CA ALA A 268 -31.47 4.76 42.25
C ALA A 268 -30.68 3.84 43.22
N SER A 269 -29.42 3.60 42.80
CA SER A 269 -28.14 3.68 43.53
C SER A 269 -27.89 2.87 44.82
N GLY A 270 -26.80 2.08 44.84
CA GLY A 270 -26.23 1.53 46.07
C GLY A 270 -25.15 0.45 45.86
N ASN A 271 -23.95 0.72 46.36
CA ASN A 271 -22.70 -0.03 46.27
C ASN A 271 -22.70 -1.33 47.12
N GLY A 272 -21.97 -2.38 46.71
CA GLY A 272 -21.67 -3.54 47.55
C GLY A 272 -21.31 -4.81 46.76
N GLY A 273 -20.05 -5.22 46.80
CA GLY A 273 -19.51 -6.31 45.97
C GLY A 273 -19.83 -7.73 46.45
N SER A 274 -19.65 -8.69 45.54
CA SER A 274 -18.91 -9.94 45.75
C SER A 274 -18.90 -10.71 44.41
N GLY A 275 -17.90 -11.57 44.24
CA GLY A 275 -17.40 -12.09 42.98
C GLY A 275 -18.42 -12.81 42.09
N ASN A 276 -18.14 -12.78 40.79
CA ASN A 276 -18.33 -13.95 39.97
C ASN A 276 -17.24 -14.04 38.89
N SER A 277 -16.57 -15.19 38.89
CA SER A 277 -15.64 -15.62 37.86
C SER A 277 -16.34 -15.63 36.51
N GLY A 278 -16.08 -14.60 35.71
CA GLY A 278 -16.39 -14.59 34.29
C GLY A 278 -15.15 -15.03 33.54
N SER A 279 -15.05 -16.33 33.23
CA SER A 279 -14.22 -16.83 32.13
C SER A 279 -14.75 -16.19 30.84
N GLY A 280 -14.32 -14.96 30.59
CA GLY A 280 -14.48 -14.29 29.32
C GLY A 280 -13.46 -14.92 28.40
N ASN A 281 -13.89 -15.96 27.67
CA ASN A 281 -13.22 -16.37 26.45
C ASN A 281 -13.36 -15.17 25.49
N ALA A 282 -12.47 -14.18 25.63
CA ALA A 282 -12.36 -13.08 24.71
C ALA A 282 -12.10 -13.71 23.36
N GLN A 283 -13.09 -13.66 22.47
CA GLN A 283 -12.91 -14.11 21.10
C GLN A 283 -11.63 -13.43 20.58
N PRO A 284 -10.66 -14.20 20.03
CA PRO A 284 -9.45 -13.62 19.50
C PRO A 284 -9.85 -12.56 18.48
N SER A 285 -9.25 -11.38 18.61
CA SER A 285 -9.51 -10.26 17.73
C SER A 285 -9.34 -10.72 16.27
N THR A 286 -10.42 -10.61 15.48
CA THR A 286 -10.45 -10.99 14.05
C THR A 286 -9.53 -10.11 13.19
N SER A 287 -8.93 -9.09 13.80
CA SER A 287 -7.88 -8.27 13.23
C SER A 287 -6.95 -7.73 14.32
N LYS A 288 -5.70 -7.45 13.96
CA LYS A 288 -4.73 -6.74 14.80
C LYS A 288 -3.74 -6.02 13.89
N VAL A 289 -3.31 -4.83 14.27
CA VAL A 289 -2.16 -4.12 13.66
C VAL A 289 -1.32 -3.58 14.80
N LEU A 290 -0.02 -3.88 14.78
CA LEU A 290 0.92 -3.49 15.82
C LEU A 290 1.33 -2.02 15.70
N GLY A 291 1.37 -1.47 14.48
CA GLY A 291 1.74 -0.08 14.24
C GLY A 291 3.25 0.08 14.13
N VAL A 292 3.92 -0.88 13.49
CA VAL A 292 5.34 -0.81 13.18
C VAL A 292 5.60 0.39 12.26
N SER A 293 6.59 1.21 12.60
CA SER A 293 6.93 2.40 11.82
C SER A 293 7.83 2.05 10.63
N PHE A 294 7.46 2.54 9.44
CA PHE A 294 8.21 2.35 8.21
C PHE A 294 9.61 2.98 8.23
N ILE A 295 10.60 2.23 7.75
CA ILE A 295 11.98 2.66 7.52
C ILE A 295 12.36 2.39 6.08
N SER A 296 12.52 3.45 5.30
CA SER A 296 12.90 3.34 3.89
C SER A 296 14.36 2.90 3.70
N GLN A 297 14.57 1.75 3.03
CA GLN A 297 15.91 1.26 2.64
C GLN A 297 16.59 2.19 1.62
N GLU A 298 15.81 2.70 0.67
CA GLU A 298 16.22 3.71 -0.30
C GLU A 298 16.68 5.00 0.38
N ALA A 299 16.01 5.38 1.46
CA ALA A 299 16.43 6.54 2.23
C ALA A 299 17.78 6.30 2.93
N ALA A 300 18.18 5.08 3.26
CA ALA A 300 19.54 4.82 3.73
C ALA A 300 20.58 4.71 2.59
N GLY A 301 20.14 4.82 1.33
CA GLY A 301 20.98 4.56 0.17
C GLY A 301 21.34 3.08 0.02
N ALA A 302 20.55 2.19 0.63
CA ALA A 302 20.75 0.74 0.67
C ALA A 302 19.62 0.04 -0.12
N PRO A 303 19.64 0.09 -1.46
CA PRO A 303 18.64 -0.54 -2.33
C PRO A 303 18.53 -2.06 -2.11
N GLU A 304 19.60 -2.73 -1.67
CA GLU A 304 19.60 -4.17 -1.34
C GLU A 304 19.52 -4.39 0.18
N GLY A 305 18.89 -3.46 0.91
CA GLY A 305 18.89 -3.42 2.38
C GLY A 305 17.60 -3.88 3.04
N CYS A 306 16.74 -4.63 2.34
CA CYS A 306 15.37 -4.93 2.80
C CYS A 306 15.34 -5.76 4.09
N GLU A 307 16.29 -6.68 4.31
CA GLU A 307 16.39 -7.46 5.54
C GLU A 307 16.71 -6.57 6.74
N ALA A 308 17.73 -5.73 6.60
CA ALA A 308 18.18 -4.85 7.66
C ALA A 308 17.13 -3.80 8.01
N ALA A 309 16.45 -3.27 6.99
CA ALA A 309 15.36 -2.31 7.18
C ALA A 309 14.18 -2.96 7.92
N SER A 310 13.70 -4.12 7.44
CA SER A 310 12.59 -4.84 8.07
C SER A 310 12.92 -5.27 9.51
N ALA A 311 14.14 -5.75 9.77
CA ALA A 311 14.60 -6.06 11.12
C ALA A 311 14.54 -4.83 12.03
N LEU A 312 15.03 -3.69 11.55
CA LEU A 312 15.09 -2.47 12.35
C LEU A 312 13.70 -1.90 12.62
N GLU A 313 12.77 -1.97 11.66
CA GLU A 313 11.36 -1.62 11.85
C GLU A 313 10.74 -2.43 13.00
N ALA A 314 10.90 -3.74 12.94
CA ALA A 314 10.39 -4.67 13.95
C ALA A 314 11.05 -4.46 15.33
N LEU A 315 12.38 -4.27 15.37
CA LEU A 315 13.12 -3.98 16.60
C LEU A 315 12.66 -2.66 17.24
N HIS A 316 12.54 -1.59 16.45
CA HIS A 316 12.07 -0.29 16.93
C HIS A 316 10.69 -0.38 17.56
N TYR A 317 9.77 -1.14 16.95
CA TYR A 317 8.45 -1.37 17.51
C TYR A 317 8.52 -2.04 18.90
N LYS A 318 9.45 -2.98 19.09
CA LYS A 318 9.69 -3.63 20.39
C LYS A 318 10.47 -2.76 21.38
N GLY A 319 10.82 -1.52 21.02
CA GLY A 319 11.64 -0.63 21.84
C GLY A 319 13.13 -0.99 21.85
N HIS A 320 13.55 -1.93 20.99
CA HIS A 320 14.94 -2.33 20.79
C HIS A 320 15.60 -1.48 19.71
N ALA A 321 16.94 -1.42 19.73
CA ALA A 321 17.74 -0.67 18.76
C ALA A 321 17.31 0.80 18.53
N SER A 322 16.56 1.41 19.45
CA SER A 322 15.89 2.71 19.27
C SER A 322 16.81 3.91 18.97
N GLY A 323 18.11 3.79 19.28
CA GLY A 323 19.14 4.77 18.93
C GLY A 323 19.80 4.55 17.58
N MET A 324 19.44 3.50 16.84
CA MET A 324 20.09 3.11 15.59
C MET A 324 19.32 3.65 14.39
N SER A 325 20.04 4.33 13.51
CA SER A 325 19.61 4.52 12.12
C SER A 325 19.83 3.23 11.32
N LEU A 326 19.11 3.07 10.20
CA LEU A 326 19.37 1.97 9.27
C LEU A 326 20.83 1.91 8.81
N ALA A 327 21.45 3.07 8.55
CA ALA A 327 22.87 3.13 8.18
C ALA A 327 23.80 2.61 9.30
N SER A 328 23.50 2.91 10.58
CA SER A 328 24.27 2.36 11.69
C SER A 328 24.02 0.87 11.91
N PHE A 329 22.80 0.40 11.65
CA PHE A 329 22.43 -1.00 11.80
C PHE A 329 23.09 -1.87 10.72
N LEU A 330 23.06 -1.43 9.46
CA LEU A 330 23.73 -2.09 8.33
C LEU A 330 25.23 -2.30 8.53
N ARG A 331 25.91 -1.43 9.29
CA ARG A 331 27.34 -1.60 9.62
C ARG A 331 27.63 -2.78 10.54
N THR A 332 26.61 -3.30 11.22
CA THR A 332 26.73 -4.45 12.11
C THR A 332 26.35 -5.77 11.43
N MET A 333 25.79 -5.68 10.22
CA MET A 333 25.32 -6.84 9.47
C MET A 333 26.49 -7.73 9.09
N PRO A 334 26.44 -9.05 9.39
CA PRO A 334 27.48 -9.97 8.96
C PRO A 334 27.48 -10.05 7.43
N ILE A 335 28.66 -9.99 6.82
CA ILE A 335 28.86 -10.14 5.37
C ILE A 335 29.53 -11.48 5.12
N ALA A 336 28.95 -12.30 4.24
CA ALA A 336 29.53 -13.58 3.86
C ALA A 336 30.63 -13.36 2.82
N ALA A 337 31.87 -13.73 3.14
CA ALA A 337 33.03 -13.56 2.26
C ALA A 337 32.90 -14.37 0.94
N ASN A 338 32.16 -15.47 0.96
CA ASN A 338 31.87 -16.35 -0.18
C ASN A 338 30.51 -16.07 -0.83
N GLY A 339 29.80 -15.01 -0.41
CA GLY A 339 28.48 -14.69 -0.94
C GLY A 339 27.35 -15.65 -0.54
N ASN A 340 27.58 -16.56 0.42
CA ASN A 340 26.56 -17.51 0.86
C ASN A 340 25.58 -16.86 1.86
N PRO A 341 24.29 -16.67 1.50
CA PRO A 341 23.30 -15.99 2.33
C PRO A 341 23.00 -16.72 3.64
N TYR A 342 23.29 -18.03 3.73
CA TYR A 342 23.13 -18.80 4.98
C TYR A 342 24.19 -18.47 6.03
N GLN A 343 25.29 -17.81 5.65
CA GLN A 343 26.44 -17.48 6.53
C GLN A 343 26.55 -15.98 6.84
N GLY A 344 25.87 -15.13 6.07
CA GLY A 344 25.90 -13.68 6.18
C GLY A 344 25.34 -13.05 4.91
N PHE A 345 25.24 -11.72 4.86
CA PHE A 345 24.75 -11.02 3.68
C PHE A 345 25.71 -11.19 2.49
N GLY A 346 25.17 -11.54 1.33
CA GLY A 346 25.95 -11.67 0.09
C GLY A 346 26.28 -10.32 -0.54
N GLY A 347 27.57 -10.01 -0.71
CA GLY A 347 28.00 -8.78 -1.37
C GLY A 347 27.80 -7.54 -0.52
N THR A 348 26.92 -6.62 -0.93
CA THR A 348 26.70 -5.36 -0.23
C THR A 348 25.25 -4.89 -0.30
N PRO A 349 24.66 -4.37 0.81
CA PRO A 349 23.33 -3.74 0.79
C PRO A 349 23.33 -2.42 -0.02
N TYR A 350 24.54 -1.95 -0.29
CA TYR A 350 24.92 -0.87 -1.19
C TYR A 350 24.22 -0.93 -2.54
N ALA A 351 24.50 -2.00 -3.28
CA ALA A 351 24.48 -2.03 -4.73
C ALA A 351 24.21 -3.44 -5.21
N VAL A 352 23.58 -3.54 -6.38
CA VAL A 352 23.59 -4.78 -7.16
C VAL A 352 25.03 -5.11 -7.56
N VAL A 353 25.44 -6.34 -7.25
CA VAL A 353 26.73 -6.94 -7.60
C VAL A 353 26.45 -8.14 -8.51
N ASP A 354 26.96 -8.08 -9.73
CA ASP A 354 26.72 -9.13 -10.72
C ASP A 354 27.22 -10.51 -10.22
N GLY A 355 26.42 -11.55 -10.42
CA GLY A 355 26.72 -12.91 -10.00
C GLY A 355 26.69 -13.18 -8.48
N VAL A 356 26.30 -12.20 -7.66
CA VAL A 356 26.18 -12.38 -6.20
C VAL A 356 24.72 -12.29 -5.80
N TYR A 357 24.26 -13.19 -4.94
CA TYR A 357 22.92 -13.11 -4.37
C TYR A 357 22.90 -12.13 -3.19
N GLN A 358 22.31 -10.94 -3.38
CA GLN A 358 22.26 -9.90 -2.33
C GLN A 358 21.15 -10.18 -1.32
N SER A 359 21.40 -11.13 -0.42
CA SER A 359 20.49 -11.39 0.70
C SER A 359 21.24 -11.97 1.89
N ILE A 360 20.58 -11.99 3.04
CA ILE A 360 20.95 -12.78 4.22
C ILE A 360 19.75 -13.65 4.62
N PHE A 361 19.96 -14.93 4.87
CA PHE A 361 18.91 -15.89 5.22
C PHE A 361 18.76 -16.09 6.72
N PRO A 362 17.61 -16.64 7.19
CA PRO A 362 17.30 -16.76 8.61
C PRO A 362 18.39 -17.38 9.49
N SER A 363 19.21 -18.31 8.97
CA SER A 363 20.30 -18.94 9.72
C SER A 363 21.38 -17.96 10.17
N ALA A 364 21.73 -16.96 9.35
CA ALA A 364 22.68 -15.91 9.69
C ALA A 364 21.99 -14.64 10.20
N PHE A 365 20.80 -14.34 9.67
CA PHE A 365 20.02 -13.17 10.05
C PHE A 365 19.54 -13.24 11.51
N THR A 366 19.00 -14.37 11.95
CA THR A 366 18.40 -14.45 13.30
C THR A 366 19.43 -14.20 14.41
N PRO A 367 20.61 -14.86 14.42
CA PRO A 367 21.64 -14.57 15.42
C PRO A 367 22.15 -13.13 15.40
N TRP A 368 22.24 -12.51 14.21
CA TRP A 368 22.62 -11.11 14.08
C TRP A 368 21.59 -10.18 14.74
N VAL A 369 20.31 -10.35 14.40
CA VAL A 369 19.22 -9.53 14.95
C VAL A 369 19.02 -9.78 16.46
N ALA A 370 19.23 -11.02 16.92
CA ALA A 370 19.17 -11.40 18.33
C ALA A 370 20.19 -10.63 19.21
N GLY A 371 21.24 -10.05 18.61
CA GLY A 371 22.18 -9.18 19.30
C GLY A 371 21.59 -7.85 19.79
N PHE A 372 20.40 -7.47 19.32
CA PHE A 372 19.76 -6.19 19.63
C PHE A 372 18.43 -6.31 20.39
N GLY A 373 17.75 -7.44 20.27
CA GLY A 373 16.44 -7.72 20.86
C GLY A 373 16.06 -9.19 20.69
N GLY A 374 14.88 -9.61 21.16
CA GLY A 374 14.42 -10.98 20.97
C GLY A 374 14.17 -11.29 19.49
N ALA A 375 14.79 -12.35 18.96
CA ALA A 375 14.55 -12.82 17.59
C ALA A 375 14.45 -14.35 17.57
N SER A 376 13.41 -14.87 16.94
CA SER A 376 13.14 -16.31 16.84
C SER A 376 12.92 -16.70 15.38
N ASN A 377 13.76 -17.60 14.88
CA ASN A 377 13.58 -18.17 13.55
C ASN A 377 12.34 -19.08 13.54
N ILE A 378 11.30 -18.67 12.83
CA ILE A 378 10.04 -19.41 12.68
C ILE A 378 9.86 -19.93 11.25
N SER A 379 10.95 -20.04 10.48
CA SER A 379 10.92 -20.53 9.11
C SER A 379 10.25 -21.89 9.03
N GLY A 380 9.45 -22.10 8.00
CA GLY A 380 8.59 -23.27 7.83
C GLY A 380 7.17 -23.11 8.41
N SER A 381 6.92 -22.08 9.23
CA SER A 381 5.59 -21.81 9.77
C SER A 381 4.54 -21.59 8.69
N SER A 382 3.30 -21.97 9.00
CA SER A 382 2.12 -21.61 8.20
C SER A 382 1.79 -20.12 8.33
N LEU A 383 0.88 -19.64 7.49
CA LEU A 383 0.32 -18.30 7.62
C LEU A 383 -0.30 -18.08 9.02
N ASP A 384 -0.99 -19.09 9.57
CA ASP A 384 -1.55 -19.02 10.92
C ASP A 384 -0.47 -18.90 12.00
N GLY A 385 0.70 -19.50 11.78
CA GLY A 385 1.87 -19.31 12.64
C GLY A 385 2.36 -17.86 12.65
N ILE A 386 2.42 -17.21 11.48
CA ILE A 386 2.75 -15.79 11.37
C ILE A 386 1.68 -14.91 12.06
N ILE A 387 0.40 -15.19 11.79
CA ILE A 387 -0.73 -14.49 12.43
C ILE A 387 -0.66 -14.63 13.96
N SER A 388 -0.33 -15.82 14.47
CA SER A 388 -0.21 -16.07 15.90
C SER A 388 0.88 -15.23 16.56
N GLN A 389 2.02 -15.03 15.89
CA GLN A 389 3.08 -14.13 16.39
C GLN A 389 2.60 -12.68 16.47
N ILE A 390 1.91 -12.20 15.43
CA ILE A 390 1.36 -10.84 15.41
C ILE A 390 0.30 -10.70 16.51
N ALA A 391 -0.58 -11.69 16.68
CA ALA A 391 -1.57 -11.75 17.76
C ALA A 391 -0.90 -11.68 19.14
N ALA A 392 0.26 -12.30 19.31
CA ALA A 392 1.09 -12.22 20.53
C ALA A 392 1.86 -10.88 20.69
N GLY A 393 1.85 -10.01 19.68
CA GLY A 393 2.54 -8.72 19.73
C GLY A 393 3.96 -8.74 19.16
N ASN A 394 4.30 -9.77 18.40
CA ASN A 394 5.60 -9.94 17.77
C ASN A 394 5.47 -9.68 16.27
N PRO A 395 6.03 -8.58 15.73
CA PRO A 395 6.14 -8.41 14.28
C PRO A 395 7.04 -9.49 13.69
N VAL A 396 6.76 -9.88 12.44
CA VAL A 396 7.47 -10.96 11.75
C VAL A 396 8.18 -10.41 10.53
N VAL A 397 9.49 -10.57 10.44
CA VAL A 397 10.25 -10.34 9.22
C VAL A 397 10.11 -11.57 8.33
N ALA A 398 9.60 -11.40 7.11
CA ALA A 398 9.31 -12.50 6.20
C ALA A 398 9.94 -12.26 4.82
N TRP A 399 10.51 -13.33 4.24
CA TRP A 399 10.99 -13.32 2.87
C TRP A 399 9.85 -13.72 1.94
N VAL A 400 9.61 -12.89 0.95
CA VAL A 400 8.58 -13.03 -0.08
C VAL A 400 9.21 -12.77 -1.46
N THR A 401 8.45 -12.95 -2.53
CA THR A 401 8.86 -12.44 -3.84
C THR A 401 8.52 -10.96 -3.97
N LEU A 402 9.40 -10.20 -4.63
CA LEU A 402 9.22 -8.79 -4.93
C LEU A 402 7.91 -8.58 -5.69
N ASN A 403 7.12 -7.62 -5.24
CA ASN A 403 5.77 -7.34 -5.75
C ASN A 403 4.84 -8.57 -5.78
N TYR A 404 5.12 -9.59 -4.95
CA TYR A 404 4.37 -10.83 -4.83
C TYR A 404 4.19 -11.59 -6.16
N GLN A 405 5.18 -11.46 -7.04
CA GLN A 405 5.19 -12.12 -8.35
C GLN A 405 5.70 -13.56 -8.26
N GLY A 406 5.63 -14.30 -9.38
CA GLY A 406 6.29 -15.61 -9.48
C GLY A 406 7.81 -15.51 -9.25
N PRO A 407 8.46 -16.57 -8.74
CA PRO A 407 9.87 -16.56 -8.40
C PRO A 407 10.73 -16.62 -9.65
N GLN A 408 11.84 -15.90 -9.64
CA GLN A 408 12.90 -15.95 -10.64
C GLN A 408 14.06 -16.76 -10.08
N TRP A 409 14.07 -18.06 -10.36
CA TRP A 409 15.08 -18.96 -9.84
C TRP A 409 16.42 -18.78 -10.56
N HIS A 410 17.49 -18.79 -9.76
CA HIS A 410 18.86 -18.75 -10.24
C HIS A 410 19.73 -19.73 -9.45
N HIS A 411 20.71 -20.33 -10.11
CA HIS A 411 21.67 -21.23 -9.49
C HIS A 411 22.98 -20.51 -9.15
N TYR A 412 23.31 -20.45 -7.86
CA TYR A 412 24.55 -19.91 -7.31
C TYR A 412 25.44 -21.03 -6.78
N ASP A 413 26.72 -20.74 -6.54
CA ASP A 413 27.69 -21.70 -6.00
C ASP A 413 27.27 -22.34 -4.66
N TRP A 414 26.44 -21.63 -3.88
CA TRP A 414 25.90 -22.12 -2.60
C TRP A 414 24.56 -22.85 -2.74
N GLY A 415 23.91 -22.82 -3.90
CA GLY A 415 22.59 -23.42 -4.15
C GLY A 415 21.65 -22.54 -4.96
N ASN A 416 20.34 -22.83 -4.89
CA ASN A 416 19.33 -22.08 -5.63
C ASN A 416 18.85 -20.86 -4.84
N GLY A 417 18.83 -19.70 -5.49
CA GLY A 417 18.26 -18.45 -4.99
C GLY A 417 17.08 -17.98 -5.84
N ILE A 418 16.31 -17.03 -5.30
CA ILE A 418 15.23 -16.34 -6.01
C ILE A 418 15.68 -14.90 -6.22
N ASP A 419 16.03 -14.52 -7.45
CA ASP A 419 16.62 -13.21 -7.78
C ASP A 419 15.68 -12.04 -7.49
N ASN A 420 14.37 -12.28 -7.60
CA ASN A 420 13.35 -11.34 -7.19
C ASN A 420 12.86 -11.60 -5.76
N ALA A 421 13.72 -12.08 -4.84
CA ALA A 421 13.36 -12.13 -3.42
C ALA A 421 13.25 -10.71 -2.85
N HIS A 422 12.39 -10.55 -1.85
CA HIS A 422 12.20 -9.32 -1.10
C HIS A 422 11.88 -9.64 0.35
N VAL A 423 12.19 -8.74 1.26
CA VAL A 423 12.00 -8.95 2.70
C VAL A 423 11.21 -7.80 3.28
N VAL A 424 10.16 -8.15 4.03
CA VAL A 424 9.19 -7.20 4.58
C VAL A 424 8.90 -7.50 6.04
N THR A 425 8.44 -6.50 6.79
CA THR A 425 7.86 -6.69 8.11
C THR A 425 6.36 -6.90 8.01
N VAL A 426 5.84 -7.95 8.64
CA VAL A 426 4.42 -8.22 8.80
C VAL A 426 4.03 -7.85 10.22
N ASP A 427 3.16 -6.85 10.37
CA ASP A 427 2.78 -6.31 11.68
C ASP A 427 1.26 -6.32 11.92
N GLY A 428 0.48 -6.86 10.99
CA GLY A 428 -0.95 -6.96 11.18
C GLY A 428 -1.64 -8.02 10.32
N TYR A 429 -2.89 -8.30 10.69
CA TYR A 429 -3.79 -9.16 9.94
C TYR A 429 -5.24 -8.71 10.17
N ASN A 430 -6.13 -9.09 9.26
CA ASN A 430 -7.58 -9.05 9.43
C ASN A 430 -8.21 -10.33 8.85
N GLY A 431 -9.53 -10.34 8.61
CA GLY A 431 -10.23 -11.49 8.03
C GLY A 431 -9.58 -12.00 6.74
N ASP A 432 -9.21 -11.09 5.84
CA ASP A 432 -8.85 -11.41 4.45
C ASP A 432 -7.40 -11.08 4.09
N SER A 433 -6.73 -10.26 4.90
CA SER A 433 -5.47 -9.60 4.53
C SER A 433 -4.42 -9.62 5.64
N MET A 434 -3.16 -9.47 5.23
CA MET A 434 -1.99 -9.18 6.06
C MET A 434 -1.63 -7.70 5.90
N HIS A 435 -1.20 -7.06 6.98
CA HIS A 435 -0.65 -5.71 6.96
C HIS A 435 0.87 -5.79 6.93
N ILE A 436 1.46 -5.07 5.98
CA ILE A 436 2.87 -5.14 5.61
C ILE A 436 3.47 -3.76 5.78
N VAL A 437 4.61 -3.71 6.44
CA VAL A 437 5.53 -2.57 6.42
C VAL A 437 6.69 -2.99 5.52
N ASP A 438 6.65 -2.49 4.29
CA ASP A 438 7.63 -2.80 3.24
C ASP A 438 8.68 -1.70 3.19
N PRO A 439 9.97 -2.01 3.43
CA PRO A 439 11.06 -1.02 3.43
C PRO A 439 11.32 -0.34 2.06
N GLU A 440 10.77 -0.85 0.96
CA GLU A 440 10.80 -0.23 -0.36
C GLU A 440 9.52 0.55 -0.66
N ASN A 441 8.35 0.00 -0.31
CA ASN A 441 7.05 0.50 -0.78
C ASN A 441 6.17 1.17 0.28
N GLY A 442 6.61 1.24 1.54
CA GLY A 442 5.84 1.78 2.64
C GLY A 442 4.86 0.77 3.23
N THR A 443 3.79 1.26 3.85
CA THR A 443 2.85 0.42 4.60
C THR A 443 1.56 0.16 3.83
N TYR A 444 1.12 -1.09 3.73
CA TYR A 444 -0.10 -1.46 2.99
C TYR A 444 -0.71 -2.79 3.46
N TRP A 445 -1.93 -3.08 2.96
CA TRP A 445 -2.61 -4.36 3.13
C TRP A 445 -2.49 -5.21 1.87
N ILE A 446 -2.27 -6.51 2.03
CA ILE A 446 -2.30 -7.50 0.95
C ILE A 446 -3.17 -8.70 1.34
N SER A 447 -3.86 -9.33 0.38
CA SER A 447 -4.63 -10.53 0.67
C SER A 447 -3.75 -11.65 1.25
N LYS A 448 -4.31 -12.42 2.19
CA LYS A 448 -3.66 -13.59 2.79
C LYS A 448 -3.18 -14.59 1.73
N GLY A 449 -3.98 -14.77 0.67
CA GLY A 449 -3.64 -15.66 -0.45
C GLY A 449 -2.40 -15.20 -1.22
N ALA A 450 -2.29 -13.91 -1.54
CA ALA A 450 -1.14 -13.40 -2.28
C ALA A 450 0.13 -13.39 -1.42
N PHE A 451 0.02 -13.00 -0.14
CA PHE A 451 1.13 -13.12 0.80
C PHE A 451 1.59 -14.58 0.93
N ASN A 452 0.67 -15.51 1.16
CA ASN A 452 1.01 -16.92 1.33
C ASN A 452 1.63 -17.54 0.07
N ALA A 453 1.17 -17.15 -1.13
CA ALA A 453 1.75 -17.62 -2.39
C ALA A 453 3.21 -17.18 -2.52
N ALA A 454 3.51 -15.91 -2.26
CA ALA A 454 4.87 -15.37 -2.34
C ALA A 454 5.79 -15.91 -1.23
N TYR A 455 5.30 -16.00 0.00
CA TYR A 455 6.02 -16.55 1.14
C TYR A 455 6.33 -18.05 0.98
N SER A 456 5.43 -18.83 0.37
CA SER A 456 5.56 -20.29 0.30
C SER A 456 6.75 -20.81 -0.49
N TYR A 457 7.38 -19.99 -1.34
CA TYR A 457 8.58 -20.40 -2.09
C TYR A 457 9.81 -20.58 -1.20
N MET A 458 9.96 -19.74 -0.17
CA MET A 458 11.09 -19.78 0.76
C MET A 458 10.67 -20.27 2.14
N LYS A 459 9.47 -19.90 2.59
CA LYS A 459 8.97 -20.07 3.96
C LYS A 459 9.96 -19.58 5.02
N PHE A 460 10.68 -18.52 4.72
CA PHE A 460 11.62 -17.90 5.65
C PHE A 460 10.92 -16.80 6.43
N ALA A 461 10.96 -16.91 7.76
CA ALA A 461 10.33 -15.94 8.65
C ALA A 461 11.05 -15.90 10.01
N VAL A 462 11.13 -14.71 10.60
CA VAL A 462 11.74 -14.46 11.90
C VAL A 462 10.82 -13.54 12.71
N ALA A 463 10.36 -14.02 13.87
CA ALA A 463 9.55 -13.23 14.79
C ALA A 463 10.46 -12.41 15.71
N ILE A 464 10.10 -11.15 15.93
CA ILE A 464 10.83 -10.23 16.82
C ILE A 464 10.01 -10.02 18.09
N SER A 465 10.56 -10.39 19.25
CA SER A 465 9.85 -10.52 20.52
C SER A 465 10.34 -9.61 21.63
#